data_AF-A0A3M3WW56-F1
#
_entry.id   AF-A0A3M3WW56-F1
#
_cell.length_a   1.000
_cell.length_b   1.000
_cell.length_c   1.000
_cell.angle_alpha   90.00
_cell.angle_beta   90.00
_cell.angle_gamma   90.00
#
_symmetry.space_group_name_H-M   'P 1'
#
loop_
_entity.id
_entity.type
_entity.pdbx_description
1 polymer ?
#
loop_
_entity_poly.entity_id
_entity_poly.type
_entity_poly.pdbx_seq_one_letter_code
_entity_poly.pdbx_strand_id
1 'polypeptide(L)'
;MVTRSSIIQQVLEESRREGVFALGAAVPHVDYLPVRALHQQLAKVTRFHSPRAFSYMFSPGFEPLRRQVAIRMRDAGVVVDPSEVVITHGCVDALQMTLRVLTRPGDLIAAESPAYYGLLQLADLLGLKVIEIPSDPATGISLEALQLAANQWSIKALVLTSRLSNPLGGTMPEERQKNLLRLASDFDIQVVEDDVYGELMFEVGRTKALKAFDRLGRVIYCSSFSKTLSPGVRIGWIIAGKYQAEIQRLQTFSTHSACSVTQMAVAAYLENGGYDRHLRFIRLEYRKNLSAFQLAVQQFFPEGTQMSRPAGGFILWVSLPGRVNTQELHVRALEQGISIAPGLIFSNTEQFNHCIRLNCGMPWNKEAERALMTLGILAKQLCQEAVHVY
;
A
#
# COMPACT_ATOMS: atom_id res chain seq x y z
N MET A 1 4.68 -20.32 -20.70
CA MET A 1 3.86 -20.33 -19.48
C MET A 1 3.80 -18.92 -18.94
N VAL A 2 2.61 -18.41 -18.64
CA VAL A 2 2.44 -17.11 -17.96
C VAL A 2 2.85 -17.30 -16.50
N THR A 3 3.80 -16.51 -16.00
CA THR A 3 4.27 -16.58 -14.61
C THR A 3 3.60 -15.46 -13.78
N ARG A 4 3.55 -15.59 -12.45
CA ARG A 4 3.06 -14.50 -11.57
C ARG A 4 3.83 -13.20 -11.83
N SER A 5 5.14 -13.29 -11.97
CA SER A 5 6.01 -12.13 -12.27
C SER A 5 5.67 -11.49 -13.61
N SER A 6 5.34 -12.27 -14.66
CA SER A 6 4.92 -11.69 -15.95
C SER A 6 3.57 -10.98 -15.85
N ILE A 7 2.61 -11.51 -15.07
CA ILE A 7 1.33 -10.84 -14.83
C ILE A 7 1.56 -9.52 -14.07
N ILE A 8 2.40 -9.54 -13.02
CA ILE A 8 2.73 -8.33 -12.25
C ILE A 8 3.36 -7.27 -13.16
N GLN A 9 4.32 -7.65 -14.01
CA GLN A 9 4.94 -6.72 -14.97
C GLN A 9 3.91 -6.14 -15.92
N GLN A 10 3.03 -6.96 -16.49
CA GLN A 10 1.96 -6.50 -17.37
C GLN A 10 1.03 -5.51 -16.65
N VAL A 11 0.58 -5.81 -15.42
CA VAL A 11 -0.25 -4.88 -14.63
C VAL A 11 0.45 -3.53 -14.41
N LEU A 12 1.77 -3.53 -14.20
CA LEU A 12 2.56 -2.30 -14.02
C LEU A 12 2.78 -1.54 -15.34
N GLU A 13 2.99 -2.24 -16.44
CA GLU A 13 3.14 -1.65 -17.79
C GLU A 13 1.83 -1.02 -18.25
N GLU A 14 0.73 -1.76 -18.16
CA GLU A 14 -0.59 -1.32 -18.60
C GLU A 14 -1.13 -0.14 -17.78
N SER A 15 -0.68 0.05 -16.54
CA SER A 15 -1.02 1.23 -15.73
C SER A 15 -0.54 2.56 -16.32
N ARG A 16 0.35 2.53 -17.31
CA ARG A 16 0.95 3.69 -17.97
C ARG A 16 0.63 3.77 -19.46
N ARG A 17 -0.11 2.79 -19.99
CA ARG A 17 -0.41 2.71 -21.43
C ARG A 17 -1.59 3.61 -21.78
N GLU A 18 -1.38 4.49 -22.76
CA GLU A 18 -2.49 5.30 -23.29
C GLU A 18 -3.56 4.40 -23.93
N GLY A 19 -4.82 4.76 -23.71
CA GLY A 19 -5.98 4.01 -24.21
C GLY A 19 -6.35 2.77 -23.39
N VAL A 20 -5.64 2.47 -22.29
CA VAL A 20 -6.01 1.41 -21.35
C VAL A 20 -6.62 2.01 -20.09
N PHE A 21 -7.81 1.53 -19.72
CA PHE A 21 -8.46 1.89 -18.48
C PHE A 21 -7.85 1.12 -17.30
N ALA A 22 -7.01 1.81 -16.51
CA ALA A 22 -6.10 1.20 -15.55
C ALA A 22 -6.74 0.90 -14.17
N LEU A 23 -7.58 -0.14 -14.09
CA LEU A 23 -8.13 -0.66 -12.82
C LEU A 23 -7.15 -1.58 -12.07
N GLY A 24 -6.07 -2.00 -12.72
CA GLY A 24 -5.09 -2.92 -12.19
C GLY A 24 -4.27 -2.31 -11.07
N ALA A 25 -3.25 -1.50 -11.39
CA ALA A 25 -2.32 -0.95 -10.42
C ALA A 25 -2.98 0.04 -9.44
N ALA A 26 -2.68 -0.06 -8.15
CA ALA A 26 -3.20 0.85 -7.12
C ALA A 26 -2.48 2.21 -7.12
N VAL A 27 -2.73 3.01 -8.15
CA VAL A 27 -2.13 4.33 -8.39
C VAL A 27 -3.24 5.38 -8.44
N PRO A 28 -3.15 6.48 -7.67
CA PRO A 28 -4.11 7.56 -7.76
C PRO A 28 -4.02 8.28 -9.11
N HIS A 29 -5.17 8.61 -9.69
CA HIS A 29 -5.26 9.32 -10.97
C HIS A 29 -4.69 10.74 -10.85
N VAL A 30 -4.13 11.25 -11.96
CA VAL A 30 -3.48 12.58 -12.02
C VAL A 30 -4.41 13.72 -11.60
N ASP A 31 -5.71 13.59 -11.87
CA ASP A 31 -6.73 14.59 -11.50
C ASP A 31 -6.91 14.77 -9.99
N TYR A 32 -6.50 13.76 -9.21
CA TYR A 32 -6.49 13.83 -7.77
C TYR A 32 -5.16 14.28 -7.19
N LEU A 33 -4.17 14.65 -8.00
CA LEU A 33 -2.88 15.13 -7.52
C LEU A 33 -2.89 16.67 -7.46
N PRO A 34 -2.27 17.31 -6.45
CA PRO A 34 -2.24 18.77 -6.36
C PRO A 34 -1.10 19.34 -7.21
N VAL A 35 -1.07 18.98 -8.51
CA VAL A 35 0.05 19.26 -9.45
C VAL A 35 0.42 20.74 -9.48
N ARG A 36 -0.58 21.63 -9.52
CA ARG A 36 -0.35 23.10 -9.51
C ARG A 36 0.37 23.56 -8.25
N ALA A 37 -0.03 23.06 -7.08
CA ALA A 37 0.59 23.43 -5.82
C ALA A 37 2.02 22.87 -5.71
N LEU A 38 2.24 21.63 -6.16
CA LEU A 38 3.57 21.03 -6.22
C LEU A 38 4.49 21.81 -7.16
N HIS A 39 4.03 22.19 -8.34
CA HIS A 39 4.80 23.02 -9.27
C HIS A 39 5.19 24.36 -8.63
N GLN A 40 4.25 25.04 -7.96
CA GLN A 40 4.55 26.29 -7.27
C GLN A 40 5.64 26.12 -6.19
N GLN A 41 5.56 25.07 -5.36
CA GLN A 41 6.57 24.83 -4.33
C GLN A 41 7.93 24.46 -4.90
N LEU A 42 7.96 23.61 -5.94
CA LEU A 42 9.20 23.26 -6.65
C LEU A 42 9.86 24.51 -7.23
N ALA A 43 9.11 25.35 -7.95
CA ALA A 43 9.61 26.59 -8.53
C ALA A 43 10.12 27.57 -7.46
N LYS A 44 9.42 27.68 -6.32
CA LYS A 44 9.85 28.52 -5.20
C LYS A 44 11.16 28.02 -4.60
N VAL A 45 11.26 26.72 -4.33
CA VAL A 45 12.46 26.10 -3.74
C VAL A 45 13.68 26.25 -4.66
N THR A 46 13.54 25.95 -5.94
CA THR A 46 14.67 26.03 -6.88
C THR A 46 15.08 27.47 -7.19
N ARG A 47 14.15 28.43 -7.13
CA ARG A 47 14.44 29.85 -7.34
C ARG A 47 15.09 30.53 -6.12
N PHE A 48 14.55 30.29 -4.92
CA PHE A 48 14.94 31.05 -3.72
C PHE A 48 15.86 30.30 -2.76
N HIS A 49 15.98 28.98 -2.90
CA HIS A 49 16.84 28.14 -2.07
C HIS A 49 17.77 27.24 -2.90
N SER A 50 18.11 27.69 -4.11
CA SER A 50 18.90 26.95 -5.12
C SER A 50 20.14 26.25 -4.55
N PRO A 51 21.04 26.93 -3.79
CA PRO A 51 22.25 26.26 -3.29
C PRO A 51 21.93 25.05 -2.41
N ARG A 52 20.89 25.13 -1.57
CA ARG A 52 20.48 24.02 -0.70
C ARG A 52 19.70 22.95 -1.48
N ALA A 53 18.88 23.38 -2.45
CA ALA A 53 18.06 22.48 -3.27
C ALA A 53 18.90 21.56 -4.15
N PHE A 54 20.03 22.05 -4.67
CA PHE A 54 20.93 21.31 -5.57
C PHE A 54 22.21 20.78 -4.89
N SER A 55 22.32 20.90 -3.56
CA SER A 55 23.42 20.29 -2.79
C SER A 55 23.04 18.93 -2.22
N TYR A 56 24.06 18.16 -1.85
CA TYR A 56 23.87 16.90 -1.13
C TYR A 56 23.11 17.14 0.17
N MET A 57 22.16 16.24 0.40
CA MET A 57 21.53 16.02 1.68
C MET A 57 21.89 14.61 2.13
N PHE A 58 22.09 14.46 3.42
CA PHE A 58 22.42 13.17 4.03
C PHE A 58 21.30 12.74 4.96
N SER A 59 21.29 11.44 5.28
CA SER A 59 20.44 10.87 6.32
C SER A 59 20.55 11.70 7.62
N PRO A 60 19.45 11.96 8.35
CA PRO A 60 18.09 11.42 8.17
C PRO A 60 17.19 12.21 7.20
N GLY A 61 17.75 13.14 6.40
CA GLY A 61 17.00 13.95 5.45
C GLY A 61 16.58 15.33 5.99
N PHE A 62 15.73 16.02 5.24
CA PHE A 62 15.42 17.43 5.43
C PHE A 62 14.65 17.65 6.74
N GLU A 63 15.26 18.38 7.67
CA GLU A 63 14.72 18.56 9.02
C GLU A 63 13.31 19.17 9.06
N PRO A 64 12.98 20.21 8.27
CA PRO A 64 11.61 20.72 8.22
C PRO A 64 10.59 19.69 7.74
N LEU A 65 10.96 18.82 6.79
CA LEU A 65 10.10 17.72 6.37
C LEU A 65 9.89 16.71 7.51
N ARG A 66 10.97 16.36 8.23
CA ARG A 66 10.89 15.45 9.39
C ARG A 66 9.97 16.00 10.47
N ARG A 67 10.00 17.32 10.74
CA ARG A 67 9.04 17.98 11.65
C ARG A 67 7.60 17.82 11.16
N GLN A 68 7.34 18.06 9.88
CA GLN A 68 6.00 17.91 9.32
C GLN A 68 5.51 16.47 9.43
N VAL A 69 6.36 15.47 9.14
CA VAL A 69 6.04 14.05 9.34
C VAL A 69 5.72 13.77 10.81
N ALA A 70 6.53 14.25 11.76
CA ALA A 70 6.28 14.05 13.19
C ALA A 70 4.93 14.64 13.64
N ILE A 71 4.53 15.81 13.11
CA ILE A 71 3.19 16.39 13.34
C ILE A 71 2.10 15.45 12.79
N ARG A 72 2.28 14.94 11.57
CA ARG A 72 1.32 14.02 10.91
C ARG A 72 1.13 12.72 11.68
N MET A 73 2.19 12.20 12.30
CA MET A 73 2.12 10.97 13.08
C MET A 73 1.17 11.07 14.27
N ARG A 74 0.84 12.28 14.75
CA ARG A 74 -0.18 12.48 15.79
C ARG A 74 -1.57 12.01 15.33
N ASP A 75 -1.91 12.18 14.06
CA ASP A 75 -3.17 11.67 13.48
C ASP A 75 -3.19 10.13 13.41
N ALA A 76 -2.01 9.51 13.34
CA ALA A 76 -1.83 8.07 13.46
C ALA A 76 -1.81 7.58 14.92
N GLY A 77 -1.88 8.49 15.89
CA GLY A 77 -1.80 8.18 17.32
C GLY A 77 -0.39 7.97 17.85
N VAL A 78 0.64 8.33 17.08
CA VAL A 78 2.05 8.14 17.43
C VAL A 78 2.69 9.48 17.75
N VAL A 79 3.32 9.58 18.93
CA VAL A 79 4.19 10.71 19.28
C VAL A 79 5.61 10.31 18.94
N VAL A 80 6.27 11.09 18.09
CA VAL A 80 7.63 10.84 17.61
C VAL A 80 8.39 12.16 17.57
N ASP A 81 9.66 12.15 17.97
CA ASP A 81 10.52 13.32 17.81
C ASP A 81 10.98 13.43 16.33
N PRO A 82 11.09 14.64 15.75
CA PRO A 82 11.58 14.80 14.39
C PRO A 82 12.93 14.13 14.13
N SER A 83 13.80 14.01 15.14
CA SER A 83 15.07 13.29 15.05
C SER A 83 14.91 11.79 14.81
N GLU A 84 13.77 11.19 15.15
CA GLU A 84 13.49 9.76 14.97
C GLU A 84 12.96 9.40 13.57
N VAL A 85 12.67 10.41 12.75
CA VAL A 85 12.16 10.24 11.38
C VAL A 85 13.31 10.16 10.39
N VAL A 86 13.37 9.10 9.58
CA VAL A 86 14.31 9.01 8.44
C VAL A 86 13.53 9.11 7.14
N ILE A 87 13.83 10.09 6.29
CA ILE A 87 13.14 10.30 5.01
C ILE A 87 13.70 9.36 3.93
N THR A 88 12.84 8.67 3.19
CA THR A 88 13.19 7.66 2.17
C THR A 88 12.62 7.98 0.79
N HIS A 89 13.01 7.22 -0.24
CA HIS A 89 12.46 7.30 -1.60
C HIS A 89 11.10 6.60 -1.76
N GLY A 90 10.18 6.87 -0.83
CA GLY A 90 8.87 6.23 -0.73
C GLY A 90 8.86 4.97 0.14
N CYS A 91 7.68 4.32 0.23
CA CYS A 91 7.49 3.23 1.19
C CYS A 91 8.23 1.94 0.79
N VAL A 92 8.39 1.66 -0.51
CA VAL A 92 9.16 0.47 -0.96
C VAL A 92 10.62 0.55 -0.53
N ASP A 93 11.25 1.74 -0.66
CA ASP A 93 12.61 1.99 -0.16
C ASP A 93 12.66 1.82 1.38
N ALA A 94 11.63 2.32 2.08
CA ALA A 94 11.50 2.15 3.54
C ALA A 94 11.43 0.68 3.97
N LEU A 95 10.60 -0.13 3.30
CA LEU A 95 10.47 -1.56 3.54
C LEU A 95 11.76 -2.31 3.21
N GLN A 96 12.39 -2.00 2.08
CA GLN A 96 13.64 -2.63 1.66
C GLN A 96 14.75 -2.39 2.68
N MET A 97 14.95 -1.13 3.11
CA MET A 97 15.93 -0.79 4.13
C MET A 97 15.65 -1.49 5.45
N THR A 98 14.39 -1.49 5.87
CA THR A 98 13.95 -2.14 7.12
C THR A 98 14.25 -3.63 7.10
N LEU A 99 13.85 -4.34 6.04
CA LEU A 99 14.11 -5.77 5.91
C LEU A 99 15.62 -6.07 5.87
N ARG A 100 16.42 -5.28 5.14
CA ARG A 100 17.89 -5.47 5.11
C ARG A 100 18.57 -5.29 6.47
N VAL A 101 18.00 -4.49 7.37
CA VAL A 101 18.51 -4.33 8.74
C VAL A 101 18.04 -5.48 9.65
N LEU A 102 16.82 -5.99 9.44
CA LEU A 102 16.23 -7.01 10.30
C LEU A 102 16.61 -8.45 9.93
N THR A 103 16.91 -8.72 8.65
CA THR A 103 17.01 -10.08 8.11
C THR A 103 18.27 -10.30 7.26
N ARG A 104 18.53 -11.58 6.97
CA ARG A 104 19.55 -12.08 6.05
C ARG A 104 18.91 -13.02 5.02
N PRO A 105 19.53 -13.23 3.84
CA PRO A 105 19.07 -14.25 2.90
C PRO A 105 18.89 -15.61 3.59
N GLY A 106 17.75 -16.26 3.36
CA GLY A 106 17.35 -17.52 3.98
C GLY A 106 16.45 -17.36 5.20
N ASP A 107 16.40 -16.18 5.84
CA ASP A 107 15.50 -15.91 6.97
C ASP A 107 14.03 -16.00 6.54
N LEU A 108 13.18 -16.42 7.49
CA LEU A 108 11.73 -16.51 7.30
C LEU A 108 11.04 -15.25 7.81
N ILE A 109 10.22 -14.63 6.97
CA ILE A 109 9.30 -13.55 7.36
C ILE A 109 7.85 -14.02 7.23
N ALA A 110 6.97 -13.49 8.08
CA ALA A 110 5.53 -13.64 7.94
C ALA A 110 4.95 -12.45 7.17
N ALA A 111 3.93 -12.71 6.35
CA ALA A 111 3.14 -11.69 5.67
C ALA A 111 1.66 -12.08 5.66
N GLU A 112 0.78 -11.10 5.52
CA GLU A 112 -0.66 -11.34 5.32
C GLU A 112 -0.93 -12.13 4.04
N SER A 113 -2.03 -12.87 3.98
CA SER A 113 -2.51 -13.51 2.76
C SER A 113 -4.01 -13.26 2.58
N PRO A 114 -4.43 -12.62 1.47
CA PRO A 114 -3.60 -12.11 0.38
C PRO A 114 -2.70 -10.93 0.81
N ALA A 115 -1.49 -10.84 0.22
CA ALA A 115 -0.46 -9.85 0.52
C ALA A 115 -0.25 -8.86 -0.62
N TYR A 116 0.30 -7.68 -0.32
CA TYR A 116 0.83 -6.79 -1.35
C TYR A 116 1.91 -7.51 -2.17
N TYR A 117 1.65 -7.75 -3.46
CA TYR A 117 2.59 -8.47 -4.34
C TYR A 117 4.00 -7.87 -4.37
N GLY A 118 4.14 -6.56 -4.20
CA GLY A 118 5.46 -5.92 -4.17
C GLY A 118 6.29 -6.31 -2.95
N LEU A 119 5.66 -6.62 -1.81
CA LEU A 119 6.34 -7.20 -0.65
C LEU A 119 6.85 -8.61 -0.97
N LEU A 120 6.05 -9.44 -1.64
CA LEU A 120 6.44 -10.80 -2.02
C LEU A 120 7.62 -10.78 -3.01
N GLN A 121 7.58 -9.88 -4.00
CA GLN A 121 8.71 -9.68 -4.93
C GLN A 121 9.95 -9.12 -4.22
N LEU A 122 9.77 -8.20 -3.26
CA LEU A 122 10.88 -7.67 -2.46
C LEU A 122 11.53 -8.76 -1.59
N ALA A 123 10.73 -9.64 -0.98
CA ALA A 123 11.23 -10.76 -0.20
C ALA A 123 12.07 -11.71 -1.07
N ASP A 124 11.59 -12.05 -2.27
CA ASP A 124 12.32 -12.86 -3.25
C ASP A 124 13.66 -12.21 -3.65
N LEU A 125 13.65 -10.91 -3.98
CA LEU A 125 14.85 -10.14 -4.31
C LEU A 125 15.89 -10.10 -3.17
N LEU A 126 15.44 -10.17 -1.92
CA LEU A 126 16.31 -10.21 -0.73
C LEU A 126 16.71 -11.65 -0.34
N GLY A 127 16.25 -12.66 -1.08
CA GLY A 127 16.49 -14.07 -0.79
C GLY A 127 15.79 -14.56 0.48
N LEU A 128 14.68 -13.92 0.87
CA LEU A 128 13.91 -14.26 2.08
C LEU A 128 12.85 -15.31 1.77
N LYS A 129 12.54 -16.13 2.77
CA LYS A 129 11.38 -17.04 2.73
C LYS A 129 10.17 -16.30 3.28
N VAL A 130 9.00 -16.53 2.69
CA VAL A 130 7.75 -15.94 3.17
C VAL A 130 6.81 -17.04 3.63
N ILE A 131 6.31 -16.93 4.85
CA ILE A 131 5.13 -17.64 5.30
C ILE A 131 3.91 -16.72 5.26
N GLU A 132 2.88 -17.19 4.56
CA GLU A 132 1.62 -16.49 4.41
C GLU A 132 0.67 -16.83 5.56
N ILE A 133 0.17 -15.79 6.22
CA ILE A 133 -0.80 -15.91 7.31
C ILE A 133 -2.15 -15.36 6.83
N PRO A 134 -3.23 -16.14 6.86
CA PRO A 134 -4.55 -15.70 6.41
C PRO A 134 -4.98 -14.39 7.06
N SER A 135 -5.55 -13.49 6.26
CA SER A 135 -6.07 -12.19 6.72
C SER A 135 -7.54 -12.04 6.32
N ASP A 136 -8.35 -11.51 7.23
CA ASP A 136 -9.75 -11.20 7.01
C ASP A 136 -9.95 -9.67 6.87
N PRO A 137 -10.78 -9.18 5.93
CA PRO A 137 -10.98 -7.75 5.74
C PRO A 137 -11.49 -6.99 6.98
N ALA A 138 -12.22 -7.65 7.89
CA ALA A 138 -12.79 -7.04 9.07
C ALA A 138 -11.88 -7.19 10.31
N THR A 139 -11.13 -8.29 10.44
CA THR A 139 -10.30 -8.54 11.62
C THR A 139 -8.79 -8.41 11.39
N GLY A 140 -8.33 -8.35 10.14
CA GLY A 140 -6.92 -8.40 9.78
C GLY A 140 -6.34 -9.82 9.87
N ILE A 141 -5.01 -9.89 9.99
CA ILE A 141 -4.24 -11.13 10.09
C ILE A 141 -4.71 -12.05 11.23
N SER A 142 -4.81 -13.35 10.96
CA SER A 142 -5.16 -14.36 11.98
C SER A 142 -4.01 -14.52 12.96
N LEU A 143 -4.30 -14.24 14.24
CA LEU A 143 -3.32 -14.37 15.32
C LEU A 143 -3.08 -15.84 15.66
N GLU A 144 -4.12 -16.66 15.49
CA GLU A 144 -4.12 -18.08 15.75
C GLU A 144 -3.22 -18.79 14.72
N ALA A 145 -3.34 -18.44 13.45
CA ALA A 145 -2.46 -18.96 12.39
C ALA A 145 -1.01 -18.47 12.56
N LEU A 146 -0.81 -17.19 12.91
CA LEU A 146 0.53 -16.66 13.22
C LEU A 146 1.17 -17.41 14.40
N GLN A 147 0.40 -17.66 15.45
CA GLN A 147 0.83 -18.41 16.63
C GLN A 147 1.23 -19.85 16.26
N LEU A 148 0.43 -20.55 15.46
CA LEU A 148 0.75 -21.89 14.98
C LEU A 148 2.05 -21.90 14.17
N ALA A 149 2.22 -20.91 13.28
CA ALA A 149 3.42 -20.77 12.49
C ALA A 149 4.66 -20.48 13.35
N ALA A 150 4.56 -19.56 14.32
CA ALA A 150 5.66 -19.19 15.21
C ALA A 150 6.08 -20.33 16.15
N ASN A 151 5.18 -21.26 16.47
CA ASN A 151 5.50 -22.48 17.22
C ASN A 151 6.32 -23.49 16.40
N GLN A 152 6.18 -23.48 15.07
CA GLN A 152 6.85 -24.44 14.18
C GLN A 152 8.13 -23.88 13.58
N TRP A 153 8.18 -22.57 13.34
CA TRP A 153 9.27 -21.94 12.60
C TRP A 153 9.73 -20.65 13.30
N SER A 154 11.03 -20.38 13.22
CA SER A 154 11.62 -19.13 13.70
C SER A 154 11.33 -17.99 12.74
N ILE A 155 10.23 -17.26 12.97
CA ILE A 155 9.83 -16.09 12.17
C ILE A 155 10.66 -14.88 12.61
N LYS A 156 11.44 -14.30 11.69
CA LYS A 156 12.32 -13.17 12.03
C LYS A 156 11.60 -11.83 12.08
N ALA A 157 10.67 -11.63 11.15
CA ALA A 157 9.86 -10.42 11.09
C ALA A 157 8.46 -10.74 10.56
N LEU A 158 7.48 -9.95 10.99
CA LEU A 158 6.14 -9.89 10.41
C LEU A 158 5.98 -8.56 9.67
N VAL A 159 5.62 -8.60 8.40
CA VAL A 159 5.29 -7.41 7.61
C VAL A 159 3.79 -7.38 7.34
N LEU A 160 3.11 -6.31 7.74
CA LEU A 160 1.66 -6.16 7.56
C LEU A 160 1.22 -4.72 7.30
N THR A 161 -0.02 -4.54 6.86
CA THR A 161 -0.70 -3.26 6.79
C THR A 161 -1.91 -3.27 7.72
N SER A 162 -1.81 -2.59 8.87
CA SER A 162 -2.87 -2.60 9.89
C SER A 162 -4.09 -1.78 9.49
N ARG A 163 -3.95 -0.79 8.59
CA ARG A 163 -5.00 0.11 8.14
C ARG A 163 -5.05 0.17 6.61
N LEU A 164 -6.21 -0.18 6.06
CA LEU A 164 -6.48 -0.18 4.62
C LEU A 164 -5.51 -1.07 3.83
N SER A 165 -5.44 -2.35 4.21
CA SER A 165 -4.52 -3.33 3.61
C SER A 165 -4.67 -3.45 2.09
N ASN A 166 -3.59 -3.78 1.40
CA ASN A 166 -3.60 -4.06 -0.02
C ASN A 166 -3.37 -5.56 -0.22
N PRO A 167 -4.35 -6.33 -0.71
CA PRO A 167 -5.48 -5.87 -1.54
C PRO A 167 -6.85 -5.75 -0.86
N LEU A 168 -7.02 -6.21 0.39
CA LEU A 168 -8.37 -6.37 0.97
C LEU A 168 -9.10 -5.05 1.28
N GLY A 169 -8.36 -3.96 1.46
CA GLY A 169 -8.88 -2.69 2.00
C GLY A 169 -9.25 -2.79 3.48
N GLY A 170 -8.79 -3.85 4.16
CA GLY A 170 -9.18 -4.18 5.54
C GLY A 170 -8.47 -3.33 6.58
N THR A 171 -9.04 -3.24 7.78
CA THR A 171 -8.44 -2.49 8.90
C THR A 171 -8.54 -3.32 10.18
N MET A 172 -7.40 -3.57 10.81
CA MET A 172 -7.29 -4.38 12.01
C MET A 172 -7.84 -3.61 13.24
N PRO A 173 -8.81 -4.16 13.98
CA PRO A 173 -9.33 -3.52 15.20
C PRO A 173 -8.26 -3.33 16.27
N GLU A 174 -8.35 -2.26 17.07
CA GLU A 174 -7.34 -1.91 18.08
C GLU A 174 -7.05 -3.03 19.08
N GLU A 175 -8.06 -3.76 19.56
CA GLU A 175 -7.86 -4.88 20.48
C GLU A 175 -7.06 -6.02 19.83
N ARG A 176 -7.29 -6.30 18.54
CA ARG A 176 -6.48 -7.27 17.80
C ARG A 176 -5.05 -6.76 17.55
N GLN A 177 -4.86 -5.46 17.31
CA GLN A 177 -3.53 -4.86 17.23
C GLN A 177 -2.73 -5.05 18.54
N LYS A 178 -3.35 -4.82 19.70
CA LYS A 178 -2.71 -5.05 21.00
C LYS A 178 -2.35 -6.53 21.22
N ASN A 179 -3.24 -7.44 20.86
CA ASN A 179 -3.00 -8.88 20.96
C ASN A 179 -1.87 -9.33 20.00
N LEU A 180 -1.80 -8.76 18.79
CA LEU A 180 -0.69 -9.01 17.87
C LEU A 180 0.65 -8.62 18.48
N LEU A 181 0.74 -7.47 19.14
CA LEU A 181 1.98 -7.01 19.78
C LEU A 181 2.40 -7.88 20.96
N ARG A 182 1.45 -8.43 21.72
CA ARG A 182 1.73 -9.42 22.77
C ARG A 182 2.32 -10.69 22.15
N LEU A 183 1.63 -11.25 21.15
CA LEU A 183 2.09 -12.44 20.43
C LEU A 183 3.49 -12.23 19.81
N ALA A 184 3.72 -11.10 19.14
CA ALA A 184 5.02 -10.76 18.58
C ALA A 184 6.10 -10.65 19.67
N SER A 185 5.75 -10.23 20.88
CA SER A 185 6.68 -10.21 22.01
C SER A 185 6.99 -11.60 22.53
N ASP A 186 5.98 -12.47 22.65
CA ASP A 186 6.13 -13.83 23.17
C ASP A 186 7.06 -14.69 22.27
N PHE A 187 7.07 -14.42 20.96
CA PHE A 187 7.89 -15.12 19.96
C PHE A 187 9.12 -14.34 19.49
N ASP A 188 9.42 -13.19 20.10
CA ASP A 188 10.49 -12.27 19.69
C ASP A 188 10.48 -11.86 18.19
N ILE A 189 9.30 -11.74 17.61
CA ILE A 189 9.09 -11.32 16.23
C ILE A 189 9.17 -9.79 16.14
N GLN A 190 10.01 -9.27 15.23
CA GLN A 190 9.98 -7.84 14.89
C GLN A 190 8.82 -7.54 13.95
N VAL A 191 8.18 -6.38 14.10
CA VAL A 191 7.01 -6.02 13.28
C VAL A 191 7.34 -4.84 12.39
N VAL A 192 7.06 -4.99 11.10
CA VAL A 192 7.16 -3.92 10.11
C VAL A 192 5.75 -3.55 9.68
N GLU A 193 5.32 -2.34 10.04
CA GLU A 193 4.03 -1.79 9.65
C GLU A 193 4.18 -0.95 8.38
N ASP A 194 3.62 -1.42 7.26
CA ASP A 194 3.41 -0.61 6.05
C ASP A 194 2.06 0.11 6.16
N ASP A 195 2.10 1.40 6.47
CA ASP A 195 0.91 2.25 6.63
C ASP A 195 0.83 3.32 5.52
N VAL A 196 1.17 2.94 4.29
CA VAL A 196 1.12 3.87 3.14
C VAL A 196 -0.28 4.44 2.83
N TYR A 197 -1.34 3.79 3.31
CA TYR A 197 -2.72 4.21 3.11
C TYR A 197 -3.35 4.88 4.34
N GLY A 198 -2.70 4.89 5.51
CA GLY A 198 -3.35 5.26 6.79
C GLY A 198 -3.98 6.65 6.81
N GLU A 199 -3.38 7.62 6.12
CA GLU A 199 -3.98 8.96 5.98
C GLU A 199 -5.17 9.02 5.01
N LEU A 200 -5.59 7.93 4.39
CA LEU A 200 -6.77 7.87 3.52
C LEU A 200 -8.00 7.27 4.21
N MET A 201 -7.93 7.02 5.52
CA MET A 201 -9.08 6.67 6.34
C MET A 201 -10.17 7.73 6.20
N PHE A 202 -11.43 7.29 6.04
CA PHE A 202 -12.58 8.18 5.92
C PHE A 202 -12.92 8.89 7.22
N GLU A 203 -12.69 8.21 8.35
CA GLU A 203 -12.87 8.75 9.69
C GLU A 203 -11.51 8.92 10.34
N VAL A 204 -11.04 10.16 10.42
CA VAL A 204 -9.72 10.51 10.95
C VAL A 204 -9.67 10.21 12.44
N GLY A 205 -8.59 9.57 12.89
CA GLY A 205 -8.34 9.29 14.30
C GLY A 205 -9.15 8.14 14.90
N ARG A 206 -10.11 7.55 14.17
CA ARG A 206 -10.90 6.41 14.66
C ARG A 206 -10.07 5.15 14.87
N THR A 207 -9.11 4.90 13.98
CA THR A 207 -8.18 3.76 14.11
C THR A 207 -6.75 4.27 14.09
N LYS A 208 -6.02 3.97 15.16
CA LYS A 208 -4.59 4.29 15.28
C LYS A 208 -3.73 3.26 14.54
N ALA A 209 -2.51 3.65 14.21
CA ALA A 209 -1.50 2.74 13.69
C ALA A 209 -1.11 1.71 14.77
N LEU A 210 -0.64 0.54 14.36
CA LEU A 210 -0.10 -0.49 15.24
C LEU A 210 1.04 0.07 16.09
N LYS A 211 1.89 0.91 15.48
CA LYS A 211 2.98 1.62 16.17
C LYS A 211 2.52 2.43 17.39
N ALA A 212 1.27 2.93 17.41
CA ALA A 212 0.75 3.71 18.54
C ALA A 212 0.60 2.86 19.83
N PHE A 213 0.47 1.55 19.68
CA PHE A 213 0.33 0.59 20.77
C PHE A 213 1.65 -0.08 21.14
N ASP A 214 2.73 0.18 20.41
CA ASP A 214 4.05 -0.35 20.70
C ASP A 214 4.62 0.28 21.98
N ARG A 215 4.92 -0.57 22.97
CA ARG A 215 5.55 -0.18 24.24
C ARG A 215 6.95 -0.75 24.41
N LEU A 216 7.34 -1.69 23.54
CA LEU A 216 8.60 -2.43 23.64
C LEU A 216 9.56 -2.09 22.50
N GLY A 217 9.21 -1.14 21.63
CA GLY A 217 10.04 -0.72 20.50
C GLY A 217 10.20 -1.82 19.45
N ARG A 218 9.17 -2.66 19.26
CA ARG A 218 9.18 -3.79 18.30
C ARG A 218 8.65 -3.42 16.91
N VAL A 219 7.89 -2.33 16.82
CA VAL A 219 7.28 -1.92 15.55
C VAL A 219 8.19 -0.90 14.87
N ILE A 220 8.61 -1.22 13.64
CA ILE A 220 9.18 -0.27 12.69
C ILE A 220 8.04 0.18 11.78
N TYR A 221 7.82 1.49 11.71
CA TYR A 221 6.75 2.08 10.90
C TYR A 221 7.30 2.59 9.58
N CYS A 222 6.67 2.22 8.48
CA CYS A 222 7.01 2.63 7.12
C CYS A 222 5.78 3.26 6.45
N SER A 223 5.94 4.41 5.80
CA SER A 223 4.85 5.02 5.02
C SER A 223 5.39 5.95 3.92
N SER A 224 4.48 6.51 3.11
CA SER A 224 4.85 7.50 2.10
C SER A 224 3.72 8.37 1.61
N PHE A 225 4.08 9.50 0.98
CA PHE A 225 3.14 10.40 0.31
C PHE A 225 2.67 9.90 -1.06
N SER A 226 3.01 8.67 -1.45
CA SER A 226 2.73 8.13 -2.78
C SER A 226 1.23 8.02 -3.08
N LYS A 227 0.38 7.86 -2.06
CA LYS A 227 -1.07 7.63 -2.21
C LYS A 227 -1.90 8.84 -1.78
N THR A 228 -1.27 9.78 -1.08
CA THR A 228 -1.93 10.92 -0.43
C THR A 228 -1.54 12.27 -1.03
N LEU A 229 -0.45 12.32 -1.80
CA LEU A 229 0.03 13.55 -2.45
C LEU A 229 0.33 13.32 -3.93
N SER A 230 1.33 12.48 -4.21
CA SER A 230 1.74 12.15 -5.58
C SER A 230 2.74 11.00 -5.56
N PRO A 231 2.53 9.94 -6.37
CA PRO A 231 3.53 8.90 -6.56
C PRO A 231 4.87 9.46 -7.03
N GLY A 232 4.87 10.55 -7.82
CA GLY A 232 6.05 11.13 -8.48
C GLY A 232 6.98 11.93 -7.56
N VAL A 233 6.53 12.36 -6.37
CA VAL A 233 7.43 13.09 -5.44
C VAL A 233 8.47 12.18 -4.78
N ARG A 234 8.23 10.86 -4.78
CA ARG A 234 9.11 9.82 -4.20
C ARG A 234 9.54 10.12 -2.76
N ILE A 235 8.63 10.59 -1.90
CA ILE A 235 8.92 10.84 -0.48
C ILE A 235 8.20 9.83 0.41
N GLY A 236 8.97 9.11 1.22
CA GLY A 236 8.51 8.23 2.29
C GLY A 236 9.28 8.46 3.58
N TRP A 237 8.98 7.68 4.61
CA TRP A 237 9.71 7.73 5.87
C TRP A 237 9.70 6.41 6.64
N ILE A 238 10.68 6.28 7.54
CA ILE A 238 10.80 5.21 8.53
C ILE A 238 10.81 5.84 9.93
N ILE A 239 10.14 5.19 10.88
CA ILE A 239 10.35 5.38 12.33
C ILE A 239 10.87 4.05 12.88
N ALA A 240 12.19 3.97 13.04
CA ALA A 240 12.90 2.71 13.25
C ALA A 240 13.10 2.32 14.73
N GLY A 241 12.87 3.25 15.66
CA GLY A 241 13.16 3.04 17.08
C GLY A 241 14.62 2.64 17.29
N LYS A 242 14.86 1.50 17.95
CA LYS A 242 16.22 1.03 18.27
C LYS A 242 17.12 0.74 17.04
N TYR A 243 16.54 0.58 15.85
CA TYR A 243 17.29 0.30 14.60
C TYR A 243 17.66 1.56 13.81
N GLN A 244 17.44 2.74 14.38
CA GLN A 244 17.59 4.00 13.67
C GLN A 244 19.03 4.25 13.19
N ALA A 245 20.03 3.94 14.00
CA ALA A 245 21.43 4.15 13.63
C ALA A 245 21.83 3.27 12.43
N GLU A 246 21.37 2.02 12.41
CA GLU A 246 21.61 1.06 11.33
C GLU A 246 20.90 1.49 10.04
N ILE A 247 19.66 1.99 10.14
CA ILE A 247 18.92 2.53 9.00
C ILE A 247 19.60 3.77 8.43
N GLN A 248 20.04 4.71 9.27
CA GLN A 248 20.74 5.91 8.81
C GLN A 248 22.09 5.57 8.18
N ARG A 249 22.85 4.64 8.78
CA ARG A 249 24.11 4.13 8.22
C ARG A 249 23.86 3.48 6.87
N LEU A 250 22.88 2.60 6.77
CA LEU A 250 22.51 1.95 5.51
C LEU A 250 22.18 2.99 4.44
N GLN A 251 21.35 3.98 4.76
CA GLN A 251 20.97 5.03 3.82
C GLN A 251 22.15 5.85 3.34
N THR A 252 23.02 6.24 4.28
CA THR A 252 24.19 7.09 4.01
C THR A 252 25.09 6.45 2.95
N PHE A 253 25.25 5.14 2.99
CA PHE A 253 26.10 4.38 2.07
C PHE A 253 25.35 3.70 0.92
N SER A 254 24.03 3.92 0.78
CA SER A 254 23.26 3.44 -0.37
C SER A 254 22.81 4.59 -1.27
N THR A 255 22.01 5.52 -0.73
CA THR A 255 21.37 6.60 -1.49
C THR A 255 21.73 7.99 -0.96
N HIS A 256 22.50 8.08 0.14
CA HIS A 256 22.74 9.27 0.96
C HIS A 256 21.49 9.82 1.67
N SER A 257 20.44 10.15 0.92
CA SER A 257 19.14 10.67 1.39
C SER A 257 18.12 10.61 0.24
N ALA A 258 16.83 10.81 0.53
CA ALA A 258 15.87 11.20 -0.50
C ALA A 258 16.28 12.49 -1.24
N CYS A 259 15.75 12.71 -2.45
CA CYS A 259 16.06 13.89 -3.27
C CYS A 259 15.80 15.23 -2.53
N SER A 260 16.81 16.09 -2.44
CA SER A 260 16.77 17.36 -1.70
C SER A 260 15.63 18.29 -2.14
N VAL A 261 15.48 18.49 -3.46
CA VAL A 261 14.48 19.41 -4.03
C VAL A 261 13.05 18.98 -3.70
N THR A 262 12.75 17.69 -3.83
CA THR A 262 11.40 17.17 -3.56
C THR A 262 11.09 17.18 -2.07
N GLN A 263 12.06 16.86 -1.21
CA GLN A 263 11.90 16.98 0.24
C GLN A 263 11.55 18.41 0.66
N MET A 264 12.28 19.40 0.14
CA MET A 264 12.06 20.81 0.44
C MET A 264 10.69 21.31 -0.05
N ALA A 265 10.30 20.93 -1.27
CA ALA A 265 9.01 21.33 -1.84
C ALA A 265 7.82 20.71 -1.10
N VAL A 266 7.94 19.43 -0.73
CA VAL A 266 6.93 18.74 0.07
C VAL A 266 6.83 19.37 1.46
N ALA A 267 7.95 19.61 2.15
CA ALA A 267 7.95 20.28 3.46
C ALA A 267 7.20 21.63 3.41
N ALA A 268 7.53 22.47 2.43
CA ALA A 268 6.87 23.76 2.25
C ALA A 268 5.37 23.62 1.95
N TYR A 269 4.94 22.58 1.22
CA TYR A 269 3.53 22.34 0.97
C TYR A 269 2.75 21.93 2.24
N LEU A 270 3.36 21.11 3.09
CA LEU A 270 2.78 20.70 4.37
C LEU A 270 2.69 21.89 5.34
N GLU A 271 3.77 22.67 5.48
CA GLU A 271 3.84 23.83 6.40
C GLU A 271 2.77 24.88 6.12
N ASN A 272 2.41 25.08 4.85
CA ASN A 272 1.42 26.09 4.45
C ASN A 272 -0.04 25.60 4.59
N GLY A 273 -0.29 24.42 5.17
CA GLY A 273 -1.62 23.85 5.39
C GLY A 273 -2.34 23.40 4.11
N GLY A 274 -1.68 23.47 2.95
CA GLY A 274 -2.24 23.05 1.66
C GLY A 274 -2.55 21.55 1.64
N TYR A 275 -1.73 20.75 2.31
CA TYR A 275 -1.87 19.30 2.37
C TYR A 275 -3.13 18.85 3.11
N ASP A 276 -3.51 19.46 4.25
CA ASP A 276 -4.73 19.05 4.98
C ASP A 276 -6.00 19.36 4.18
N ARG A 277 -6.01 20.49 3.45
CA ARG A 277 -7.10 20.82 2.52
C ARG A 277 -7.19 19.77 1.42
N HIS A 278 -6.05 19.38 0.86
CA HIS A 278 -5.96 18.37 -0.17
C HIS A 278 -6.43 16.99 0.30
N LEU A 279 -5.98 16.54 1.47
CA LEU A 279 -6.41 15.29 2.09
C LEU A 279 -7.93 15.23 2.30
N ARG A 280 -8.55 16.31 2.80
CA ARG A 280 -10.02 16.38 2.94
C ARG A 280 -10.73 16.21 1.60
N PHE A 281 -10.21 16.85 0.55
CA PHE A 281 -10.74 16.73 -0.80
C PHE A 281 -10.63 15.29 -1.32
N ILE A 282 -9.43 14.70 -1.35
CA ILE A 282 -9.25 13.36 -1.93
C ILE A 282 -9.98 12.26 -1.14
N ARG A 283 -10.08 12.37 0.20
CA ARG A 283 -10.87 11.42 1.02
C ARG A 283 -12.35 11.47 0.65
N LEU A 284 -12.90 12.66 0.39
CA LEU A 284 -14.28 12.82 -0.04
C LEU A 284 -14.50 12.21 -1.43
N GLU A 285 -13.61 12.49 -2.37
CA GLU A 285 -13.70 11.96 -3.74
C GLU A 285 -13.55 10.43 -3.78
N TYR A 286 -12.57 9.87 -3.06
CA TYR A 286 -12.41 8.42 -2.98
C TYR A 286 -13.60 7.73 -2.31
N ARG A 287 -14.27 8.37 -1.33
CA ARG A 287 -15.51 7.84 -0.76
C ARG A 287 -16.63 7.76 -1.79
N LYS A 288 -16.81 8.83 -2.58
CA LYS A 288 -17.81 8.84 -3.67
C LYS A 288 -17.50 7.77 -4.72
N ASN A 289 -16.24 7.67 -5.14
CA ASN A 289 -15.82 6.70 -6.13
C ASN A 289 -16.02 5.27 -5.62
N LEU A 290 -15.57 4.95 -4.40
CA LEU A 290 -15.77 3.61 -3.84
C LEU A 290 -17.25 3.22 -3.83
N SER A 291 -18.14 4.12 -3.39
CA SER A 291 -19.59 3.87 -3.45
C SER A 291 -20.08 3.62 -4.89
N ALA A 292 -19.64 4.41 -5.86
CA ALA A 292 -20.06 4.26 -7.26
C ALA A 292 -19.55 2.95 -7.88
N PHE A 293 -18.29 2.59 -7.63
CA PHE A 293 -17.70 1.32 -8.05
C PHE A 293 -18.40 0.13 -7.41
N GLN A 294 -18.71 0.19 -6.11
CA GLN A 294 -19.44 -0.88 -5.42
C GLN A 294 -20.84 -1.09 -6.00
N LEU A 295 -21.57 -0.01 -6.29
CA LEU A 295 -22.87 -0.08 -6.97
C LEU A 295 -22.76 -0.68 -8.37
N ALA A 296 -21.76 -0.28 -9.15
CA ALA A 296 -21.52 -0.82 -10.48
C ALA A 296 -21.15 -2.31 -10.45
N VAL A 297 -20.32 -2.74 -9.50
CA VAL A 297 -20.03 -4.16 -9.28
C VAL A 297 -21.34 -4.89 -8.94
N GLN A 298 -22.14 -4.38 -8.00
CA GLN A 298 -23.42 -4.98 -7.63
C GLN A 298 -24.40 -5.10 -8.81
N GLN A 299 -24.41 -4.12 -9.72
CA GLN A 299 -25.31 -4.08 -10.87
C GLN A 299 -24.85 -4.97 -12.04
N PHE A 300 -23.57 -4.95 -12.38
CA PHE A 300 -23.08 -5.55 -13.63
C PHE A 300 -22.47 -6.93 -13.47
N PHE A 301 -21.93 -7.28 -12.29
CA PHE A 301 -21.23 -8.55 -12.06
C PHE A 301 -22.20 -9.71 -11.83
N PRO A 302 -21.76 -10.99 -11.96
CA PRO A 302 -22.63 -12.14 -11.75
C PRO A 302 -23.15 -12.23 -10.30
N GLU A 303 -24.34 -12.82 -10.15
CA GLU A 303 -24.91 -13.13 -8.83
C GLU A 303 -23.97 -14.02 -8.01
N GLY A 304 -23.85 -13.73 -6.70
CA GLY A 304 -22.87 -14.39 -5.83
C GLY A 304 -21.51 -13.69 -5.77
N THR A 305 -21.30 -12.62 -6.54
CA THR A 305 -20.12 -11.75 -6.39
C THR A 305 -20.11 -11.11 -5.00
N GLN A 306 -18.99 -11.25 -4.30
CA GLN A 306 -18.74 -10.62 -3.00
C GLN A 306 -17.68 -9.52 -3.15
N MET A 307 -17.72 -8.53 -2.26
CA MET A 307 -16.72 -7.46 -2.26
C MET A 307 -16.39 -7.01 -0.84
N SER A 308 -15.17 -6.51 -0.64
CA SER A 308 -14.78 -5.89 0.62
C SER A 308 -15.46 -4.53 0.83
N ARG A 309 -15.47 -4.06 2.08
CA ARG A 309 -16.07 -2.78 2.50
C ARG A 309 -15.01 -1.90 3.17
N PRO A 310 -14.09 -1.33 2.40
CA PRO A 310 -12.98 -0.56 2.96
C PRO A 310 -13.48 0.71 3.68
N ALA A 311 -12.86 1.02 4.82
CA ALA A 311 -13.14 2.22 5.62
C ALA A 311 -12.39 3.47 5.12
N GLY A 312 -11.78 3.41 3.93
CA GLY A 312 -10.93 4.46 3.38
C GLY A 312 -10.15 3.97 2.17
N GLY A 313 -9.24 4.82 1.69
CA GLY A 313 -8.42 4.50 0.53
C GLY A 313 -9.25 4.41 -0.75
N PHE A 314 -8.78 3.61 -1.70
CA PHE A 314 -9.38 3.50 -3.02
C PHE A 314 -9.18 2.11 -3.63
N ILE A 315 -9.01 1.09 -2.79
CA ILE A 315 -8.84 -0.30 -3.22
C ILE A 315 -10.12 -1.06 -2.91
N LEU A 316 -10.64 -1.79 -3.89
CA LEU A 316 -11.77 -2.71 -3.73
C LEU A 316 -11.35 -4.13 -4.09
N TRP A 317 -11.56 -5.07 -3.18
CA TRP A 317 -11.36 -6.50 -3.42
C TRP A 317 -12.68 -7.14 -3.78
N VAL A 318 -12.72 -7.87 -4.89
CA VAL A 318 -13.92 -8.51 -5.43
C VAL A 318 -13.66 -10.01 -5.58
N SER A 319 -14.55 -10.84 -5.05
CA SER A 319 -14.52 -12.30 -5.16
C SER A 319 -15.66 -12.75 -6.07
N LEU A 320 -15.32 -13.38 -7.19
CA LEU A 320 -16.27 -13.84 -8.20
C LEU A 320 -16.80 -15.26 -7.87
N PRO A 321 -18.06 -15.56 -8.22
CA PRO A 321 -18.65 -16.89 -8.05
C PRO A 321 -18.06 -17.92 -9.03
N GLY A 322 -18.43 -19.19 -8.87
CA GLY A 322 -18.18 -20.23 -9.88
C GLY A 322 -16.72 -20.61 -10.13
N ARG A 323 -15.79 -20.26 -9.23
CA ARG A 323 -14.33 -20.43 -9.41
C ARG A 323 -13.82 -19.84 -10.73
N VAL A 324 -14.39 -18.71 -11.17
CA VAL A 324 -13.93 -17.97 -12.36
C VAL A 324 -12.41 -17.81 -12.34
N ASN A 325 -11.75 -18.11 -13.46
CA ASN A 325 -10.32 -17.89 -13.60
C ASN A 325 -10.05 -16.41 -13.92
N THR A 326 -9.57 -15.65 -12.92
CA THR A 326 -9.33 -14.21 -13.06
C THR A 326 -8.09 -13.86 -13.86
N GLN A 327 -7.18 -14.81 -14.06
CA GLN A 327 -6.11 -14.66 -15.05
C GLN A 327 -6.68 -14.59 -16.47
N GLU A 328 -7.65 -15.47 -16.79
CA GLU A 328 -8.35 -15.44 -18.09
C GLU A 328 -9.18 -14.16 -18.22
N LEU A 329 -9.90 -13.76 -17.16
CA LEU A 329 -10.62 -12.48 -17.14
C LEU A 329 -9.71 -11.30 -17.43
N HIS A 330 -8.49 -11.29 -16.90
CA HIS A 330 -7.51 -10.24 -17.16
C HIS A 330 -7.07 -10.18 -18.62
N VAL A 331 -6.84 -11.33 -19.26
CA VAL A 331 -6.52 -11.38 -20.69
C VAL A 331 -7.67 -10.81 -21.52
N ARG A 332 -8.90 -11.31 -21.32
CA ARG A 332 -10.09 -10.84 -22.05
C ARG A 332 -10.41 -9.37 -21.78
N ALA A 333 -10.24 -8.90 -20.54
CA ALA A 333 -10.44 -7.50 -20.19
C ALA A 333 -9.40 -6.60 -20.89
N LEU A 334 -8.15 -7.04 -20.98
CA LEU A 334 -7.09 -6.27 -21.62
C LEU A 334 -7.31 -6.15 -23.13
N GLU A 335 -7.86 -7.17 -23.78
CA GLU A 335 -8.31 -7.09 -25.19
C GLU A 335 -9.40 -6.03 -25.41
N GLN A 336 -10.18 -5.73 -24.37
CA GLN A 336 -11.17 -4.64 -24.36
C GLN A 336 -10.59 -3.31 -23.85
N GLY A 337 -9.26 -3.22 -23.68
CA GLY A 337 -8.58 -2.01 -23.19
C GLY A 337 -8.76 -1.77 -21.70
N ILE A 338 -9.01 -2.81 -20.88
CA ILE A 338 -9.20 -2.69 -19.43
C ILE A 338 -8.14 -3.51 -18.71
N SER A 339 -7.33 -2.87 -17.86
CA SER A 339 -6.35 -3.57 -17.02
C SER A 339 -6.94 -3.84 -15.64
N ILE A 340 -6.80 -5.06 -15.11
CA ILE A 340 -7.19 -5.44 -13.75
C ILE A 340 -6.01 -6.09 -13.01
N ALA A 341 -6.14 -6.35 -11.71
CA ALA A 341 -5.16 -7.11 -10.96
C ALA A 341 -5.77 -8.44 -10.49
N PRO A 342 -5.46 -9.57 -11.16
CA PRO A 342 -5.91 -10.91 -10.76
C PRO A 342 -5.46 -11.26 -9.35
N GLY A 343 -6.30 -11.98 -8.60
CA GLY A 343 -6.06 -12.30 -7.20
C GLY A 343 -4.84 -13.20 -6.98
N LEU A 344 -4.49 -14.00 -7.99
CA LEU A 344 -3.33 -14.90 -8.01
C LEU A 344 -1.99 -14.18 -7.72
N ILE A 345 -1.86 -12.90 -8.07
CA ILE A 345 -0.59 -12.18 -7.85
C ILE A 345 -0.37 -11.80 -6.38
N PHE A 346 -1.41 -11.88 -5.53
CA PHE A 346 -1.37 -11.51 -4.12
C PHE A 346 -1.09 -12.69 -3.18
N SER A 347 -0.65 -13.83 -3.73
CA SER A 347 -0.19 -15.01 -2.96
C SER A 347 0.89 -15.75 -3.76
N ASN A 348 1.81 -16.42 -3.05
CA ASN A 348 2.76 -17.40 -3.59
C ASN A 348 2.09 -18.75 -3.87
N THR A 349 0.83 -18.94 -3.47
CA THR A 349 0.02 -20.13 -3.73
C THR A 349 -0.98 -19.90 -4.87
N GLU A 350 -1.64 -20.96 -5.36
CA GLU A 350 -2.70 -20.86 -6.38
C GLU A 350 -4.05 -20.36 -5.82
N GLN A 351 -4.06 -19.80 -4.61
CA GLN A 351 -5.25 -19.23 -3.99
C GLN A 351 -5.69 -17.92 -4.67
N PHE A 352 -6.94 -17.52 -4.41
CA PHE A 352 -7.53 -16.26 -4.87
C PHE A 352 -7.61 -16.09 -6.39
N ASN A 353 -7.43 -17.14 -7.20
CA ASN A 353 -7.60 -17.05 -8.66
C ASN A 353 -9.05 -16.72 -9.09
N HIS A 354 -10.00 -16.65 -8.15
CA HIS A 354 -11.37 -16.17 -8.36
C HIS A 354 -11.60 -14.73 -7.90
N CYS A 355 -10.56 -14.04 -7.42
CA CYS A 355 -10.65 -12.69 -6.93
C CYS A 355 -9.95 -11.69 -7.86
N ILE A 356 -10.36 -10.43 -7.80
CA ILE A 356 -9.70 -9.30 -8.47
C ILE A 356 -9.56 -8.13 -7.50
N ARG A 357 -8.47 -7.37 -7.64
CA ARG A 357 -8.36 -6.05 -7.03
C ARG A 357 -8.68 -4.98 -8.08
N LEU A 358 -9.57 -4.06 -7.72
CA LEU A 358 -9.90 -2.88 -8.51
C LEU A 358 -9.33 -1.60 -7.86
N ASN A 359 -8.73 -0.74 -8.70
CA ASN A 359 -8.33 0.61 -8.36
C ASN A 359 -9.50 1.59 -8.55
N CYS A 360 -10.05 2.11 -7.46
CA CYS A 360 -11.11 3.12 -7.43
C CYS A 360 -10.53 4.55 -7.29
N GLY A 361 -9.22 4.71 -7.43
CA GLY A 361 -8.49 5.97 -7.25
C GLY A 361 -8.58 6.91 -8.45
N MET A 362 -9.66 6.84 -9.23
CA MET A 362 -9.86 7.56 -10.50
C MET A 362 -11.27 8.15 -10.59
N PRO A 363 -11.46 9.28 -11.31
CA PRO A 363 -12.77 9.90 -11.44
C PRO A 363 -13.84 8.94 -11.93
N TRP A 364 -14.97 8.89 -11.21
CA TRP A 364 -16.15 8.21 -11.71
C TRP A 364 -16.74 8.99 -12.89
N ASN A 365 -16.71 8.40 -14.07
CA ASN A 365 -17.25 8.96 -15.30
C ASN A 365 -17.88 7.85 -16.17
N LYS A 366 -18.41 8.21 -17.34
CA LYS A 366 -19.04 7.24 -18.27
C LYS A 366 -18.07 6.15 -18.75
N GLU A 367 -16.79 6.46 -18.86
CA GLU A 367 -15.76 5.50 -19.27
C GLU A 367 -15.52 4.45 -18.17
N ALA A 368 -15.41 4.90 -16.91
CA ALA A 368 -15.31 4.03 -15.74
C ALA A 368 -16.52 3.09 -15.63
N GLU A 369 -17.73 3.63 -15.76
CA GLU A 369 -18.97 2.84 -15.73
C GLU A 369 -18.99 1.79 -16.85
N ARG A 370 -18.60 2.19 -18.07
CA ARG A 370 -18.56 1.28 -19.23
C ARG A 370 -17.50 0.20 -19.06
N ALA A 371 -16.33 0.53 -18.51
CA ALA A 371 -15.29 -0.45 -18.20
C ALA A 371 -15.78 -1.48 -17.17
N LEU A 372 -16.45 -1.04 -16.11
CA LEU A 372 -17.03 -1.93 -15.09
C LEU A 372 -18.17 -2.80 -15.65
N MET A 373 -19.01 -2.23 -16.52
CA MET A 373 -20.05 -2.98 -17.22
C MET A 373 -19.44 -4.09 -18.10
N THR A 374 -18.46 -3.76 -18.94
CA THR A 374 -17.76 -4.74 -19.78
C THR A 374 -17.11 -5.82 -18.93
N LEU A 375 -16.42 -5.46 -17.86
CA LEU A 375 -15.78 -6.41 -16.95
C LEU A 375 -16.80 -7.35 -16.29
N GLY A 376 -17.97 -6.82 -15.88
CA GLY A 376 -19.07 -7.63 -15.34
C GLY A 376 -19.67 -8.61 -16.36
N ILE A 377 -19.81 -8.20 -17.63
CA ILE A 377 -20.25 -9.08 -18.74
C ILE A 377 -19.25 -10.21 -18.97
N LEU A 378 -17.96 -9.89 -19.06
CA LEU A 378 -16.90 -10.90 -19.22
C LEU A 378 -16.87 -11.89 -18.04
N ALA A 379 -17.02 -11.39 -16.81
CA ALA A 379 -17.10 -12.24 -15.62
C ALA A 379 -18.32 -13.17 -15.64
N LYS A 380 -19.48 -12.69 -16.14
CA LYS A 380 -20.68 -13.52 -16.32
C LYS A 380 -20.47 -14.63 -17.35
N GLN A 381 -19.84 -14.33 -18.48
CA GLN A 381 -19.51 -15.31 -19.52
C GLN A 381 -18.60 -16.41 -18.96
N LEU A 382 -17.51 -16.04 -18.29
CA LEU A 382 -16.61 -17.00 -17.66
C LEU A 382 -17.29 -17.84 -16.57
N CYS A 383 -18.22 -17.26 -15.82
CA CYS A 383 -18.99 -18.00 -14.82
C CYS A 383 -19.88 -19.07 -15.48
N GLN A 384 -20.47 -18.78 -16.64
CA GLN A 384 -21.28 -19.75 -17.39
C GLN A 384 -20.41 -20.84 -18.01
N GLU A 385 -19.27 -20.48 -18.61
CA GLU A 385 -18.29 -21.43 -19.16
C GLU A 385 -17.80 -22.41 -18.08
N ALA A 386 -17.51 -21.94 -16.87
CA ALA A 386 -17.04 -22.79 -15.77
C ALA A 386 -18.08 -23.81 -15.28
N VAL A 387 -19.38 -23.52 -15.42
CA VAL A 387 -20.46 -24.45 -15.03
C VAL A 387 -20.61 -25.61 -16.01
N HIS A 388 -20.20 -25.44 -17.28
CA HIS A 388 -20.32 -26.47 -18.32
C HIS A 388 -19.11 -27.42 -18.42
N VAL A 389 -18.07 -27.22 -17.60
CA VAL A 389 -16.85 -28.05 -17.58
C VAL A 389 -16.90 -29.14 -16.48
N TYR A 390 -17.96 -29.16 -15.67
CA TYR A 390 -18.28 -30.21 -14.70
C TYR A 390 -19.58 -30.91 -15.09
#